data_AF-A0A936IT33-F1
#
_entry.id   AF-A0A936IT33-F1
#
_cell.length_a   1.000
_cell.length_b   1.000
_cell.length_c   1.000
_cell.angle_alpha   90.00
_cell.angle_beta   90.00
_cell.angle_gamma   90.00
#
_symmetry.space_group_name_H-M   'P 1'
#
loop_
_entity.id
_entity.type
_entity.pdbx_description
1 polymer ?
#
loop_
_entity_poly.entity_id
_entity_poly.type
_entity_poly.pdbx_seq_one_letter_code
_entity_poly.pdbx_strand_id
1 'polypeptide(L)'
;MAETSYWERTDSFDVKMRLLAEAYRRKDYRLARAIAHSLRESVSLEQQQYESLGAPALAAADTVPVASLPAPWRDWARGWSYARIVALDETAGLARSGEPVELVAAFPEAQVASLQREVRVARIDGGVPREVRSQVTEEVRRGAERHCRLTFFADSPAHQRTYWLFLHGNPDAELPEYPTDLAVEGEGFALQFENEHFRGKLSSQMGQLERLVYKREHGLELFAGGEGHGEPPGIDWAHDYVSAGNFQKLRVTNWPSCPDYEVLRGPLSLTVRRWGFPYSTVHPLFSPTRLNVSVEYRFFAGTPWFMKVGSMHFIQETDVHYLRDDEWVFSGMSFTDIVWMGGDGKLRTGPVDKGQAENLWAVGFFNRDTRDAFIGLFVDHTAENVGGLKHTGAPLFYYKWHGHVWSRALFHGATMPAGAVLRQRNAYLTSPFPEQGGAEMVEGVRQRLLHPLAPSVASLPAGFAPAAPQGRLARPGEAGDSPISKKLLWEALDGCLDQQLYVSRPSVVDLGLVYDLRVRGDVVYVLMAMPHRGRPLIGYFSYGSGGNSTPVRDRLLQVPGVRRVVVEQTWEPHWNANRLTDGGRAKLQIPAF
;
A
#
# COMPACT_ATOMS: atom_id res chain seq x y z
N MET A 1 -12.24 -12.93 41.09
CA MET A 1 -12.19 -14.02 40.08
C MET A 1 -11.06 -13.70 39.12
N ALA A 2 -10.25 -14.69 38.72
CA ALA A 2 -9.18 -14.48 37.76
C ALA A 2 -9.69 -14.77 36.34
N GLU A 3 -9.27 -14.00 35.35
CA GLU A 3 -9.52 -14.29 33.94
C GLU A 3 -8.51 -15.35 33.48
N THR A 4 -8.99 -16.54 33.14
CA THR A 4 -8.20 -17.74 32.83
C THR A 4 -8.17 -18.11 31.35
N SER A 5 -9.09 -17.58 30.54
CA SER A 5 -9.16 -17.78 29.09
C SER A 5 -9.16 -16.46 28.33
N TYR A 6 -8.81 -16.49 27.03
CA TYR A 6 -8.82 -15.31 26.18
C TYR A 6 -10.19 -14.60 26.14
N TRP A 7 -11.27 -15.37 26.05
CA TRP A 7 -12.64 -14.84 25.97
C TRP A 7 -13.19 -14.32 27.30
N GLU A 8 -12.50 -14.55 28.41
CA GLU A 8 -12.80 -13.86 29.68
C GLU A 8 -12.14 -12.47 29.73
N ARG A 9 -11.16 -12.19 28.86
CA ARG A 9 -10.40 -10.92 28.79
C ARG A 9 -10.91 -9.97 27.71
N THR A 10 -11.72 -10.47 26.78
CA THR A 10 -12.36 -9.68 25.72
C THR A 10 -13.75 -10.21 25.40
N ASP A 11 -14.69 -9.30 25.23
CA ASP A 11 -16.02 -9.62 24.72
C ASP A 11 -15.97 -9.90 23.21
N SER A 12 -16.78 -10.85 22.75
CA SER A 12 -16.99 -11.11 21.32
C SER A 12 -17.79 -9.99 20.64
N PHE A 13 -17.75 -9.97 19.31
CA PHE A 13 -18.57 -9.06 18.51
C PHE A 13 -20.06 -9.16 18.88
N ASP A 14 -20.61 -10.37 19.00
CA ASP A 14 -22.03 -10.60 19.33
C ASP A 14 -22.42 -10.07 20.72
N VAL A 15 -21.53 -10.24 21.71
CA VAL A 15 -21.76 -9.71 23.07
C VAL A 15 -21.85 -8.19 23.01
N LYS A 16 -20.89 -7.53 22.34
CA LYS A 16 -20.88 -6.07 22.19
C LYS A 16 -22.09 -5.57 21.38
N MET A 17 -22.51 -6.28 20.35
CA MET A 17 -23.73 -5.96 19.57
C MET A 17 -25.00 -5.98 20.43
N ARG A 18 -25.15 -7.01 21.28
CA ARG A 18 -26.27 -7.08 22.23
C ARG A 18 -26.25 -5.93 23.22
N LEU A 19 -25.07 -5.58 23.76
CA LEU A 19 -24.91 -4.44 24.67
C LEU A 19 -25.26 -3.11 24.00
N LEU A 20 -24.85 -2.92 22.73
CA LEU A 20 -25.21 -1.74 21.94
C LEU A 20 -26.74 -1.62 21.79
N ALA A 21 -27.42 -2.72 21.44
CA ALA A 21 -28.86 -2.73 21.26
C ALA A 21 -29.62 -2.45 22.58
N GLU A 22 -29.14 -2.95 23.72
CA GLU A 22 -29.70 -2.66 25.04
C GLU A 22 -29.51 -1.17 25.40
N ALA A 23 -28.30 -0.63 25.25
CA ALA A 23 -28.00 0.78 25.52
C ALA A 23 -28.87 1.71 24.66
N TYR A 24 -29.03 1.38 23.38
CA TYR A 24 -29.87 2.12 22.46
C TYR A 24 -31.35 2.10 22.88
N ARG A 25 -31.91 0.93 23.22
CA ARG A 25 -33.31 0.80 23.70
C ARG A 25 -33.57 1.62 24.97
N ARG A 26 -32.58 1.71 25.87
CA ARG A 26 -32.64 2.53 27.08
C ARG A 26 -32.41 4.02 26.83
N LYS A 27 -32.10 4.42 25.59
CA LYS A 27 -31.71 5.78 25.21
C LYS A 27 -30.45 6.28 25.91
N ASP A 28 -29.57 5.37 26.34
CA ASP A 28 -28.22 5.72 26.82
C ASP A 28 -27.29 5.88 25.62
N TYR A 29 -27.42 7.01 24.93
CA TYR A 29 -26.69 7.27 23.70
C TYR A 29 -25.19 7.45 23.90
N ARG A 30 -24.75 7.83 25.11
CA ARG A 30 -23.31 7.93 25.42
C ARG A 30 -22.70 6.54 25.47
N LEU A 31 -23.35 5.62 26.19
CA LEU A 31 -22.92 4.22 26.23
C LEU A 31 -23.01 3.56 24.85
N ALA A 32 -24.09 3.78 24.11
CA ALA A 32 -24.23 3.24 22.76
C ALA A 32 -23.08 3.69 21.84
N ARG A 33 -22.68 4.97 21.87
CA ARG A 33 -21.53 5.46 21.10
C ARG A 33 -20.21 4.84 21.53
N ALA A 34 -19.98 4.65 22.84
CA ALA A 34 -18.78 4.00 23.35
C ALA A 34 -18.70 2.52 22.91
N ILE A 35 -19.82 1.79 22.95
CA ILE A 35 -19.88 0.40 22.49
C ILE A 35 -19.69 0.31 20.98
N ALA A 36 -20.28 1.22 20.20
CA ALA A 36 -20.07 1.27 18.75
C ALA A 36 -18.59 1.48 18.39
N HIS A 37 -17.87 2.33 19.14
CA HIS A 37 -16.42 2.45 19.00
C HIS A 37 -15.71 1.14 19.37
N SER A 38 -16.09 0.48 20.47
CA SER A 38 -15.49 -0.80 20.84
C SER A 38 -15.75 -1.93 19.83
N LEU A 39 -16.88 -1.90 19.12
CA LEU A 39 -17.18 -2.83 18.03
C LEU A 39 -16.26 -2.61 16.84
N ARG A 40 -15.98 -1.35 16.49
CA ARG A 40 -15.01 -1.01 15.45
C ARG A 40 -13.64 -1.64 15.74
N GLU A 41 -13.14 -1.52 16.97
CA GLU A 41 -11.86 -2.13 17.37
C GLU A 41 -11.86 -3.66 17.24
N SER A 42 -12.98 -4.31 17.55
CA SER A 42 -13.15 -5.76 17.34
C SER A 42 -13.05 -6.12 15.86
N VAL A 43 -13.73 -5.38 14.98
CA VAL A 43 -13.67 -5.60 13.53
C VAL A 43 -12.26 -5.36 13.00
N SER A 44 -11.56 -4.32 13.45
CA SER A 44 -10.17 -4.06 13.06
C SER A 44 -9.22 -5.17 13.47
N LEU A 45 -9.39 -5.75 14.67
CA LEU A 45 -8.60 -6.90 15.10
C LEU A 45 -8.93 -8.14 14.24
N GLU A 46 -10.21 -8.45 14.04
CA GLU A 46 -10.65 -9.59 13.23
C GLU A 46 -10.16 -9.47 11.78
N GLN A 47 -10.17 -8.27 11.19
CA GLN A 47 -9.58 -8.00 9.88
C GLN A 47 -8.11 -8.40 9.85
N GLN A 48 -7.30 -7.95 10.83
CA GLN A 48 -5.88 -8.35 10.91
C GLN A 48 -5.70 -9.87 11.00
N GLN A 49 -6.59 -10.55 11.72
CA GLN A 49 -6.53 -11.99 11.96
C GLN A 49 -6.93 -12.81 10.74
N TYR A 50 -7.96 -12.39 10.00
CA TYR A 50 -8.61 -13.23 9.00
C TYR A 50 -8.49 -12.74 7.55
N GLU A 51 -8.25 -11.45 7.31
CA GLU A 51 -8.24 -10.90 5.95
C GLU A 51 -7.12 -11.51 5.09
N SER A 52 -7.44 -11.92 3.87
CA SER A 52 -6.44 -12.48 2.96
C SER A 52 -5.94 -11.42 2.00
N LEU A 53 -4.65 -11.48 1.64
CA LEU A 53 -4.10 -10.69 0.53
C LEU A 53 -4.51 -11.22 -0.85
N GLY A 54 -5.29 -12.31 -0.89
CA GLY A 54 -5.64 -13.04 -2.10
C GLY A 54 -4.75 -14.25 -2.33
N ALA A 55 -4.97 -14.95 -3.44
CA ALA A 55 -4.13 -16.09 -3.81
C ALA A 55 -2.70 -15.60 -4.12
N PRO A 56 -1.65 -16.20 -3.53
CA PRO A 56 -0.29 -15.80 -3.79
C PRO A 56 0.09 -16.16 -5.24
N ALA A 57 0.71 -15.22 -5.96
CA ALA A 57 1.31 -15.49 -7.26
C ALA A 57 2.52 -16.43 -7.13
N LEU A 58 3.15 -16.45 -5.95
CA LEU A 58 4.26 -17.34 -5.63
C LEU A 58 3.97 -18.07 -4.32
N ALA A 59 3.64 -19.37 -4.38
CA ALA A 59 3.24 -20.17 -3.23
C ALA A 59 4.40 -20.52 -2.29
N ALA A 60 4.12 -20.88 -1.03
CA ALA A 60 5.14 -21.14 0.00
C ALA A 60 6.03 -22.37 -0.28
N ALA A 61 5.49 -23.40 -0.93
CA ALA A 61 6.17 -24.68 -1.13
C ALA A 61 7.36 -24.62 -2.10
N ASP A 62 7.38 -23.64 -3.00
CA ASP A 62 8.31 -23.57 -4.13
C ASP A 62 9.66 -22.93 -3.74
N THR A 63 10.32 -23.49 -2.72
CA THR A 63 11.63 -23.00 -2.23
C THR A 63 12.71 -24.07 -2.37
N VAL A 64 13.92 -23.65 -2.69
CA VAL A 64 15.13 -24.47 -2.73
C VAL A 64 16.14 -23.96 -1.71
N PRO A 65 16.95 -24.84 -1.09
CA PRO A 65 18.05 -24.38 -0.25
C PRO A 65 19.05 -23.56 -1.05
N VAL A 66 19.56 -22.45 -0.49
CA VAL A 66 20.67 -21.70 -1.11
C VAL A 66 21.90 -22.60 -1.32
N ALA A 67 22.06 -23.63 -0.49
CA ALA A 67 23.08 -24.65 -0.63
C ALA A 67 23.06 -25.42 -1.96
N SER A 68 21.89 -25.52 -2.63
CA SER A 68 21.74 -26.20 -3.93
C SER A 68 21.94 -25.28 -5.14
N LEU A 69 22.07 -23.97 -4.93
CA LEU A 69 22.38 -23.03 -6.00
C LEU A 69 23.81 -23.23 -6.54
N PRO A 70 24.10 -22.79 -7.77
CA PRO A 70 25.46 -22.74 -8.30
C PRO A 70 26.45 -22.09 -7.32
N ALA A 71 27.67 -22.63 -7.23
CA ALA A 71 28.66 -22.18 -6.25
C ALA A 71 28.88 -20.65 -6.24
N PRO A 72 29.03 -19.96 -7.39
CA PRO A 72 29.19 -18.50 -7.40
C PRO A 72 28.00 -17.74 -6.79
N TRP A 73 26.79 -18.27 -6.93
CA TRP A 73 25.57 -17.64 -6.41
C TRP A 73 25.38 -17.90 -4.93
N ARG A 74 25.68 -19.13 -4.49
CA ARG A 74 25.68 -19.50 -3.07
C ARG A 74 26.69 -18.67 -2.28
N ASP A 75 27.88 -18.45 -2.82
CA ASP A 75 28.89 -17.62 -2.17
C ASP A 75 28.45 -16.16 -2.07
N TRP A 76 27.81 -15.63 -3.11
CA TRP A 76 27.25 -14.28 -3.13
C TRP A 76 26.06 -14.12 -2.16
N ALA A 77 25.19 -15.12 -2.08
CA ALA A 77 23.99 -15.16 -1.22
C ALA A 77 24.26 -15.64 0.21
N ARG A 78 25.53 -15.72 0.63
CA ARG A 78 25.92 -16.18 1.97
C ARG A 78 25.15 -15.42 3.05
N GLY A 79 24.54 -16.15 3.97
CA GLY A 79 23.66 -15.63 5.03
C GLY A 79 22.19 -16.01 4.81
N TRP A 80 21.77 -16.22 3.56
CA TRP A 80 20.42 -16.71 3.23
C TRP A 80 20.37 -18.23 3.18
N SER A 81 19.26 -18.78 3.65
CA SER A 81 19.05 -20.23 3.72
C SER A 81 18.23 -20.77 2.55
N TYR A 82 17.30 -19.96 2.02
CA TYR A 82 16.32 -20.38 1.02
C TYR A 82 16.26 -19.40 -0.15
N ALA A 83 15.96 -19.95 -1.33
CA ALA A 83 15.74 -19.19 -2.54
C ALA A 83 14.55 -19.76 -3.34
N ARG A 84 13.96 -18.93 -4.20
CA ARG A 84 12.99 -19.32 -5.22
C ARG A 84 13.44 -18.74 -6.55
N ILE A 85 13.41 -19.58 -7.59
CA ILE A 85 13.71 -19.15 -8.95
C ILE A 85 12.39 -18.77 -9.61
N VAL A 86 12.31 -17.52 -10.06
CA VAL A 86 11.09 -16.94 -10.62
C VAL A 86 11.36 -16.52 -12.06
N ALA A 87 10.46 -16.86 -12.97
CA ALA A 87 10.43 -16.30 -14.31
C ALA A 87 9.42 -15.16 -14.36
N LEU A 88 9.77 -14.07 -15.05
CA LEU A 88 8.83 -13.03 -15.47
C LEU A 88 8.72 -13.07 -16.98
N ASP A 89 7.51 -13.31 -17.49
CA ASP A 89 7.22 -13.36 -18.92
C ASP A 89 6.65 -12.02 -19.41
N GLU A 90 7.28 -11.45 -20.44
CA GLU A 90 6.75 -10.32 -21.21
C GLU A 90 5.89 -10.85 -22.36
N THR A 91 4.58 -10.64 -22.29
CA THR A 91 3.62 -11.24 -23.23
C THR A 91 3.08 -10.26 -24.28
N ALA A 92 3.28 -8.96 -24.10
CA ALA A 92 2.66 -7.92 -24.92
C ALA A 92 3.51 -7.48 -26.12
N GLY A 93 4.77 -7.92 -26.21
CA GLY A 93 5.70 -7.47 -27.24
C GLY A 93 6.26 -6.08 -26.97
N LEU A 94 6.28 -5.66 -25.71
CA LEU A 94 6.70 -4.32 -25.30
C LEU A 94 7.93 -4.40 -24.42
N ALA A 95 8.97 -3.66 -24.80
CA ALA A 95 10.11 -3.44 -23.92
C ALA A 95 9.66 -2.67 -22.68
N ARG A 96 10.15 -3.10 -21.51
CA ARG A 96 9.90 -2.53 -20.19
C ARG A 96 11.22 -2.08 -19.59
N SER A 97 11.18 -0.94 -18.94
CA SER A 97 12.31 -0.43 -18.17
C SER A 97 11.79 0.23 -16.91
N GLY A 98 12.35 -0.13 -15.77
CA GLY A 98 11.95 0.40 -14.47
C GLY A 98 10.45 0.29 -14.23
N GLU A 99 9.81 -0.81 -14.63
CA GLU A 99 8.38 -0.99 -14.42
C GLU A 99 8.13 -1.61 -13.03
N PRO A 100 7.27 -1.01 -12.18
CA PRO A 100 6.96 -1.59 -10.89
C PRO A 100 6.16 -2.89 -11.08
N VAL A 101 6.68 -3.97 -10.50
CA VAL A 101 6.01 -5.26 -10.37
C VAL A 101 5.56 -5.40 -8.92
N GLU A 102 4.28 -5.69 -8.73
CA GLU A 102 3.67 -5.94 -7.43
C GLU A 102 2.98 -7.30 -7.46
N LEU A 103 3.28 -8.16 -6.49
CA LEU A 103 2.68 -9.48 -6.37
C LEU A 103 2.52 -9.90 -4.91
N VAL A 104 1.63 -10.86 -4.66
CA VAL A 104 1.54 -11.53 -3.36
C VAL A 104 2.44 -12.76 -3.37
N ALA A 105 3.34 -12.85 -2.40
CA ALA A 105 4.23 -13.99 -2.21
C ALA A 105 3.98 -14.63 -0.84
N ALA A 106 3.95 -15.96 -0.82
CA ALA A 106 3.85 -16.76 0.39
C ALA A 106 5.19 -17.46 0.71
N PHE A 107 5.45 -17.60 2.01
CA PHE A 107 6.65 -18.18 2.58
C PHE A 107 6.28 -19.09 3.77
N PRO A 108 6.97 -20.22 3.99
CA PRO A 108 6.75 -21.01 5.18
C PRO A 108 7.12 -20.22 6.44
N GLU A 109 6.23 -20.17 7.43
CA GLU A 109 6.43 -19.46 8.70
C GLU A 109 7.74 -19.87 9.39
N ALA A 110 8.06 -21.16 9.38
CA ALA A 110 9.25 -21.70 10.02
C ALA A 110 10.58 -21.25 9.35
N GLN A 111 10.51 -20.63 8.17
CA GLN A 111 11.67 -20.23 7.38
C GLN A 111 11.95 -18.72 7.43
N VAL A 112 11.11 -17.93 8.12
CA VAL A 112 11.22 -16.47 8.19
C VAL A 112 10.79 -15.95 9.56
N ALA A 113 11.57 -15.02 10.12
CA ALA A 113 11.21 -14.27 11.31
C ALA A 113 10.62 -12.89 10.97
N SER A 114 11.05 -12.29 9.87
CA SER A 114 10.49 -11.04 9.35
C SER A 114 10.66 -10.94 7.84
N LEU A 115 9.54 -10.89 7.10
CA LEU A 115 9.61 -10.76 5.63
C LEU A 115 10.24 -9.44 5.20
N GLN A 116 9.99 -8.35 5.95
CA GLN A 116 10.54 -7.02 5.66
C GLN A 116 12.07 -6.96 5.74
N ARG A 117 12.67 -7.68 6.70
CA ARG A 117 14.13 -7.77 6.81
C ARG A 117 14.71 -8.80 5.87
N GLU A 118 14.05 -9.93 5.63
CA GLU A 118 14.71 -11.08 5.02
C GLU A 118 14.55 -11.21 3.51
N VAL A 119 13.42 -10.75 2.96
CA VAL A 119 13.15 -10.93 1.54
C VAL A 119 14.07 -10.03 0.71
N ARG A 120 14.80 -10.66 -0.20
CA ARG A 120 15.65 -9.99 -1.22
C ARG A 120 15.28 -10.49 -2.60
N VAL A 121 15.31 -9.60 -3.58
CA VAL A 121 15.03 -9.91 -4.98
C VAL A 121 16.27 -9.64 -5.79
N ALA A 122 16.61 -10.54 -6.71
CA ALA A 122 17.71 -10.37 -7.62
C ALA A 122 17.32 -10.78 -9.03
N ARG A 123 17.71 -9.97 -10.02
CA ARG A 123 17.58 -10.30 -11.42
C ARG A 123 18.79 -11.11 -11.85
N ILE A 124 18.60 -12.06 -12.77
CA ILE A 124 19.69 -12.86 -13.32
C ILE A 124 20.00 -12.38 -14.74
N ASP A 125 21.14 -11.73 -14.92
CA ASP A 125 21.59 -11.20 -16.21
C ASP A 125 22.82 -11.95 -16.70
N GLY A 126 22.70 -12.67 -17.82
CA GLY A 126 23.83 -13.36 -18.45
C GLY A 126 24.59 -14.31 -17.52
N GLY A 127 23.90 -15.02 -16.62
CA GLY A 127 24.54 -15.88 -15.62
C GLY A 127 24.78 -15.25 -14.25
N VAL A 128 24.62 -13.93 -14.13
CA VAL A 128 25.03 -13.15 -12.96
C VAL A 128 23.81 -12.59 -12.21
N PRO A 129 23.57 -13.00 -10.95
CA PRO A 129 22.51 -12.41 -10.14
C PRO A 129 22.90 -11.02 -9.67
N ARG A 130 21.97 -10.07 -9.75
CA ARG A 130 22.13 -8.68 -9.30
C ARG A 130 20.95 -8.33 -8.43
N GLU A 131 21.21 -7.92 -7.19
CA GLU A 131 20.16 -7.45 -6.28
C GLU A 131 19.41 -6.30 -6.95
N VAL A 132 18.09 -6.37 -6.88
CA VAL A 132 17.17 -5.33 -7.30
C VAL A 132 16.44 -4.86 -6.05
N ARG A 133 16.26 -3.54 -5.95
CA ARG A 133 15.53 -2.93 -4.84
C ARG A 133 14.15 -3.58 -4.73
N SER A 134 13.79 -4.00 -3.53
CA SER A 134 12.51 -4.62 -3.22
C SER A 134 11.89 -4.02 -1.96
N GLN A 135 10.58 -4.09 -1.85
CA GLN A 135 9.82 -3.60 -0.70
C GLN A 135 8.75 -4.62 -0.34
N VAL A 136 8.68 -4.97 0.93
CA VAL A 136 7.61 -5.80 1.50
C VAL A 136 6.63 -4.90 2.24
N THR A 137 5.38 -4.90 1.78
CA THR A 137 4.24 -4.29 2.47
C THR A 137 3.21 -5.37 2.83
N GLU A 138 2.28 -5.02 3.73
CA GLU A 138 1.14 -5.87 4.10
C GLU A 138 1.57 -7.31 4.44
N GLU A 139 2.17 -7.49 5.61
CA GLU A 139 2.53 -8.82 6.09
C GLU A 139 1.39 -9.43 6.91
N VAL A 140 0.92 -10.61 6.49
CA VAL A 140 -0.09 -11.38 7.21
C VAL A 140 0.39 -12.81 7.48
N ARG A 141 -0.03 -13.37 8.61
CA ARG A 141 0.31 -14.73 9.03
C ARG A 141 -0.94 -15.60 9.00
N ARG A 142 -0.93 -16.67 8.21
CA ARG A 142 -2.08 -17.57 8.03
C ARG A 142 -1.60 -18.99 8.30
N GLY A 143 -1.86 -19.48 9.51
CA GLY A 143 -1.37 -20.78 9.97
C GLY A 143 0.16 -20.92 9.86
N ALA A 144 0.61 -21.88 9.04
CA ALA A 144 2.02 -22.19 8.81
C ALA A 144 2.68 -21.36 7.69
N GLU A 145 2.00 -20.34 7.17
CA GLU A 145 2.50 -19.48 6.10
C GLU A 145 2.47 -18.00 6.49
N ARG A 146 3.47 -17.25 5.99
CA ARG A 146 3.43 -15.79 5.91
C ARG A 146 3.22 -15.36 4.49
N HIS A 147 2.34 -14.38 4.31
CA HIS A 147 2.03 -13.79 3.02
C HIS A 147 2.43 -12.32 3.07
N CYS A 148 2.96 -11.80 1.97
CA CYS A 148 3.19 -10.38 1.84
C CYS A 148 2.94 -9.86 0.43
N ARG A 149 2.70 -8.56 0.32
CA ARG A 149 2.78 -7.84 -0.95
C ARG A 149 4.23 -7.41 -1.17
N LEU A 150 4.82 -7.88 -2.27
CA LEU A 150 6.19 -7.59 -2.67
C LEU A 150 6.20 -6.68 -3.89
N THR A 151 6.86 -5.54 -3.77
CA THR A 151 7.09 -4.58 -4.85
C THR A 151 8.58 -4.57 -5.23
N PHE A 152 8.88 -4.59 -6.52
CA PHE A 152 10.24 -4.40 -7.06
C PHE A 152 10.13 -3.85 -8.49
N PHE A 153 11.25 -3.42 -9.08
CA PHE A 153 11.27 -2.86 -10.43
C PHE A 153 11.88 -3.84 -11.42
N ALA A 154 11.26 -4.01 -12.58
CA ALA A 154 11.73 -4.93 -13.60
C ALA A 154 11.97 -4.22 -14.94
N ASP A 155 13.09 -4.59 -15.58
CA ASP A 155 13.24 -4.39 -17.02
C ASP A 155 13.08 -5.74 -17.72
N SER A 156 12.47 -5.72 -18.89
CA SER A 156 12.33 -6.89 -19.74
C SER A 156 12.29 -6.45 -21.20
N PRO A 157 13.06 -7.10 -22.10
CA PRO A 157 12.83 -6.92 -23.52
C PRO A 157 11.46 -7.49 -23.92
N ALA A 158 10.97 -7.03 -25.08
CA ALA A 158 9.72 -7.51 -25.68
C ALA A 158 9.75 -9.03 -25.92
N HIS A 159 8.64 -9.72 -25.60
CA HIS A 159 8.48 -11.17 -25.79
C HIS A 159 9.59 -12.04 -25.16
N GLN A 160 10.21 -11.55 -24.09
CA GLN A 160 11.26 -12.29 -23.39
C GLN A 160 10.79 -12.83 -22.05
N ARG A 161 11.37 -13.97 -21.68
CA ARG A 161 11.36 -14.51 -20.34
C ARG A 161 12.63 -14.07 -19.62
N THR A 162 12.49 -13.40 -18.48
CA THR A 162 13.60 -13.06 -17.59
C THR A 162 13.58 -13.93 -16.34
N TYR A 163 14.75 -14.19 -15.75
CA TYR A 163 14.89 -15.06 -14.59
C TYR A 163 15.37 -14.28 -13.37
N TRP A 164 14.87 -14.66 -12.20
CA TRP A 164 15.03 -13.93 -10.95
C TRP A 164 15.27 -14.91 -9.79
N LEU A 165 15.98 -14.45 -8.76
CA LEU A 165 16.17 -15.13 -7.48
C LEU A 165 15.48 -14.34 -6.38
N PHE A 166 14.57 -14.99 -5.66
CA PHE A 166 13.91 -14.43 -4.48
C PHE A 166 14.47 -15.17 -3.27
N LEU A 167 15.18 -14.47 -2.38
CA LEU A 167 15.90 -15.07 -1.26
C LEU A 167 15.22 -14.70 0.07
N HIS A 168 15.21 -15.65 1.02
CA HIS A 168 14.77 -15.43 2.41
C HIS A 168 15.45 -16.39 3.40
N GLY A 169 15.13 -16.30 4.69
CA GLY A 169 15.69 -17.15 5.74
C GLY A 169 17.07 -16.70 6.19
N ASN A 170 17.21 -15.42 6.50
CA ASN A 170 18.41 -14.83 7.07
C ASN A 170 18.07 -14.18 8.43
N PRO A 171 18.32 -14.86 9.56
CA PRO A 171 17.98 -14.32 10.89
C PRO A 171 18.79 -13.07 11.28
N ASP A 172 19.92 -12.82 10.60
CA ASP A 172 20.78 -11.66 10.82
C ASP A 172 20.43 -10.49 9.88
N ALA A 173 19.46 -10.65 8.98
CA ALA A 173 19.09 -9.61 8.03
C ALA A 173 18.58 -8.35 8.73
N GLU A 174 19.01 -7.19 8.23
CA GLU A 174 18.57 -5.87 8.66
C GLU A 174 17.50 -5.36 7.69
N LEU A 175 16.76 -4.31 8.08
CA LEU A 175 15.93 -3.59 7.12
C LEU A 175 16.83 -3.04 5.99
N PRO A 176 16.49 -3.28 4.72
CA PRO A 176 17.32 -2.80 3.62
C PRO A 176 17.19 -1.28 3.47
N GLU A 177 18.34 -0.59 3.45
CA GLU A 177 18.42 0.84 3.13
C GLU A 177 18.65 1.02 1.63
N TYR A 178 17.57 1.03 0.84
CA TYR A 178 17.66 1.25 -0.61
C TYR A 178 17.65 2.75 -0.96
N PRO A 179 18.56 3.22 -1.82
CA PRO A 179 18.45 4.55 -2.41
C PRO A 179 17.15 4.69 -3.22
N THR A 180 16.47 5.79 -3.00
CA THR A 180 15.21 6.11 -3.66
C THR A 180 15.06 7.61 -3.88
N ASP A 181 14.36 7.98 -4.94
CA ASP A 181 13.86 9.33 -5.19
C ASP A 181 12.50 9.59 -4.51
N LEU A 182 11.83 8.55 -3.99
CA LEU A 182 10.55 8.65 -3.29
C LEU A 182 10.74 9.14 -1.86
N ALA A 183 10.37 10.39 -1.60
CA ALA A 183 10.31 10.98 -0.26
C ALA A 183 8.86 11.16 0.19
N VAL A 184 8.58 10.91 1.48
CA VAL A 184 7.24 11.04 2.06
C VAL A 184 7.32 11.69 3.43
N GLU A 185 6.52 12.74 3.64
CA GLU A 185 6.40 13.49 4.87
C GLU A 185 4.95 13.57 5.35
N GLY A 186 4.75 13.72 6.65
CA GLY A 186 3.43 13.79 7.29
C GLY A 186 2.97 12.49 7.94
N GLU A 187 1.81 12.53 8.58
CA GLU A 187 1.24 11.44 9.38
C GLU A 187 -0.10 10.96 8.83
N GLY A 188 -0.39 9.66 9.00
CA GLY A 188 -1.64 9.06 8.51
C GLY A 188 -1.80 9.28 7.00
N PHE A 189 -2.98 9.73 6.58
CA PHE A 189 -3.30 10.04 5.19
C PHE A 189 -2.94 11.48 4.76
N ALA A 190 -2.52 12.34 5.70
CA ALA A 190 -2.21 13.75 5.47
C ALA A 190 -0.76 13.91 4.99
N LEU A 191 -0.49 13.56 3.73
CA LEU A 191 0.87 13.36 3.22
C LEU A 191 1.29 14.33 2.15
N GLN A 192 2.56 14.71 2.22
CA GLN A 192 3.32 15.26 1.11
C GLN A 192 4.28 14.19 0.63
N PHE A 193 4.40 14.02 -0.68
CA PHE A 193 5.32 13.05 -1.25
C PHE A 193 5.92 13.61 -2.53
N GLU A 194 7.09 13.11 -2.90
CA GLU A 194 7.69 13.42 -4.19
C GLU A 194 8.51 12.26 -4.70
N ASN A 195 8.63 12.18 -6.02
CA ASN A 195 9.64 11.37 -6.71
C ASN A 195 10.45 12.30 -7.64
N GLU A 196 11.20 11.76 -8.61
CA GLU A 196 11.95 12.58 -9.56
C GLU A 196 11.05 13.41 -10.50
N HIS A 197 9.81 12.97 -10.75
CA HIS A 197 8.90 13.55 -11.75
C HIS A 197 7.94 14.60 -11.18
N PHE A 198 7.42 14.38 -9.97
CA PHE A 198 6.44 15.27 -9.36
C PHE A 198 6.47 15.25 -7.83
N ARG A 199 5.88 16.29 -7.24
CA ARG A 199 5.52 16.38 -5.83
C ARG A 199 4.01 16.46 -5.70
N GLY A 200 3.42 15.63 -4.84
CA GLY A 200 2.00 15.67 -4.54
C GLY A 200 1.72 16.02 -3.09
N LYS A 201 0.53 16.57 -2.85
CA LYS A 201 -0.02 16.82 -1.51
C LYS A 201 -1.40 16.20 -1.41
N LEU A 202 -1.58 15.33 -0.43
CA LEU A 202 -2.89 14.81 -0.05
C LEU A 202 -3.53 15.73 1.00
N SER A 203 -4.84 15.89 0.90
CA SER A 203 -5.64 16.68 1.82
C SER A 203 -5.47 16.18 3.25
N SER A 204 -5.17 17.09 4.17
CA SER A 204 -5.11 16.77 5.60
C SER A 204 -6.47 16.43 6.21
N GLN A 205 -7.56 16.73 5.50
CA GLN A 205 -8.91 16.42 5.94
C GLN A 205 -9.30 14.99 5.58
N MET A 206 -9.10 14.56 4.34
CA MET A 206 -9.64 13.28 3.88
C MET A 206 -8.76 12.53 2.87
N GLY A 207 -7.48 12.93 2.73
CA GLY A 207 -6.48 12.21 1.95
C GLY A 207 -6.60 12.32 0.43
N GLN A 208 -7.57 13.06 -0.11
CA GLN A 208 -7.72 13.29 -1.55
C GLN A 208 -6.55 14.08 -2.13
N LEU A 209 -6.19 13.84 -3.38
CA LEU A 209 -5.10 14.56 -4.02
C LEU A 209 -5.48 16.05 -4.18
N GLU A 210 -4.76 16.92 -3.46
CA GLU A 210 -5.00 18.36 -3.38
C GLU A 210 -4.20 19.11 -4.44
N ARG A 211 -2.91 18.78 -4.56
CA ARG A 211 -1.98 19.47 -5.45
C ARG A 211 -1.01 18.50 -6.05
N LEU A 212 -0.54 18.82 -7.25
CA LEU A 212 0.52 18.10 -7.95
C LEU A 212 1.44 19.09 -8.65
N VAL A 213 2.73 19.12 -8.29
CA VAL A 213 3.74 20.01 -8.86
C VAL A 213 4.72 19.19 -9.69
N TYR A 214 4.92 19.55 -10.95
CA TYR A 214 5.88 18.90 -11.83
C TYR A 214 7.31 19.35 -11.54
N LYS A 215 8.24 18.41 -11.44
CA LYS A 215 9.67 18.69 -11.21
C LYS A 215 10.39 18.85 -12.54
N ARG A 216 10.09 19.97 -13.20
CA ARG A 216 10.67 20.41 -14.48
C ARG A 216 11.16 21.85 -14.35
N GLU A 217 11.84 22.35 -15.39
CA GLU A 217 12.49 23.67 -15.39
C GLU A 217 11.56 24.81 -14.92
N HIS A 218 10.30 24.85 -15.36
CA HIS A 218 9.35 25.91 -14.97
C HIS A 218 8.39 25.53 -13.84
N GLY A 219 8.37 24.27 -13.38
CA GLY A 219 7.64 23.86 -12.18
C GLY A 219 6.11 24.03 -12.19
N LEU A 220 5.40 23.46 -13.17
CA LEU A 220 3.92 23.57 -13.24
C LEU A 220 3.24 22.98 -11.99
N GLU A 221 2.46 23.80 -11.27
CA GLU A 221 1.55 23.34 -10.22
C GLU A 221 0.13 23.16 -10.75
N LEU A 222 -0.42 21.96 -10.57
CA LEU A 222 -1.83 21.64 -10.73
C LEU A 222 -2.54 21.77 -9.38
N PHE A 223 -3.54 22.65 -9.34
CA PHE A 223 -4.36 22.92 -8.16
C PHE A 223 -5.79 23.29 -8.55
N ALA A 224 -6.72 23.24 -7.60
CA ALA A 224 -8.06 23.81 -7.73
C ALA A 224 -8.20 25.04 -6.81
N GLY A 225 -8.27 26.22 -7.40
CA GLY A 225 -8.23 27.54 -6.72
C GLY A 225 -9.57 28.15 -6.38
N GLY A 226 -10.68 27.40 -6.47
CA GLY A 226 -12.02 27.90 -6.13
C GLY A 226 -12.55 27.32 -4.82
N GLU A 227 -13.46 28.03 -4.15
CA GLU A 227 -14.24 27.53 -2.99
C GLU A 227 -15.31 26.50 -3.40
N GLY A 228 -15.08 25.75 -4.48
CA GLY A 228 -16.09 24.97 -5.17
C GLY A 228 -16.87 24.06 -4.21
N HIS A 229 -18.17 24.33 -4.09
CA HIS A 229 -19.10 23.65 -3.17
C HIS A 229 -18.73 23.66 -1.67
N GLY A 230 -17.82 24.54 -1.23
CA GLY A 230 -17.32 24.59 0.14
C GLY A 230 -16.35 23.46 0.48
N GLU A 231 -15.73 22.84 -0.53
CA GLU A 231 -14.82 21.70 -0.38
C GLU A 231 -13.36 22.15 -0.21
N PRO A 232 -12.50 21.31 0.39
CA PRO A 232 -11.05 21.50 0.32
C PRO A 232 -10.59 21.62 -1.15
N PRO A 233 -9.47 22.31 -1.42
CA PRO A 233 -8.99 22.59 -2.78
C PRO A 233 -8.38 21.34 -3.48
N GLY A 234 -9.15 20.26 -3.56
CA GLY A 234 -8.82 19.00 -4.24
C GLY A 234 -8.70 19.16 -5.75
N ILE A 235 -7.76 18.49 -6.41
CA ILE A 235 -7.79 18.30 -7.87
C ILE A 235 -8.57 17.05 -8.28
N ASP A 236 -8.63 16.02 -7.43
CA ASP A 236 -9.51 14.85 -7.63
C ASP A 236 -10.81 15.06 -6.84
N TRP A 237 -11.94 15.15 -7.52
CA TRP A 237 -13.24 15.47 -6.90
C TRP A 237 -14.17 14.26 -6.75
N ALA A 238 -13.73 13.09 -7.23
CA ALA A 238 -14.49 11.86 -7.09
C ALA A 238 -14.11 11.12 -5.80
N HIS A 239 -14.99 10.33 -5.18
CA HIS A 239 -16.22 9.78 -5.73
C HIS A 239 -17.45 10.30 -4.99
N ASP A 240 -18.58 10.26 -5.68
CA ASP A 240 -19.84 10.76 -5.14
C ASP A 240 -21.04 10.22 -5.90
N TYR A 241 -22.21 10.47 -5.31
CA TYR A 241 -23.48 10.24 -5.97
C TYR A 241 -24.53 11.25 -5.52
N VAL A 242 -25.53 11.43 -6.35
CA VAL A 242 -26.72 12.22 -6.06
C VAL A 242 -27.89 11.28 -5.86
N SER A 243 -28.62 11.46 -4.76
CA SER A 243 -29.79 10.64 -4.44
C SER A 243 -30.93 10.86 -5.43
N ALA A 244 -31.88 9.92 -5.45
CA ALA A 244 -33.17 10.06 -6.14
C ALA A 244 -33.80 11.44 -5.99
N GLY A 245 -34.49 11.88 -7.05
CA GLY A 245 -35.15 13.20 -7.10
C GLY A 245 -34.21 14.40 -7.07
N ASN A 246 -32.89 14.19 -7.25
CA ASN A 246 -31.87 15.23 -7.15
C ASN A 246 -31.85 15.93 -5.77
N PHE A 247 -32.22 15.20 -4.71
CA PHE A 247 -32.42 15.78 -3.37
C PHE A 247 -31.12 16.21 -2.69
N GLN A 248 -30.10 15.33 -2.65
CA GLN A 248 -28.82 15.63 -2.03
C GLN A 248 -27.66 14.90 -2.72
N LYS A 249 -26.47 15.51 -2.65
CA LYS A 249 -25.21 14.91 -3.09
C LYS A 249 -24.43 14.38 -1.89
N LEU A 250 -23.94 13.16 -1.97
CA LEU A 250 -23.12 12.53 -0.93
C LEU A 250 -21.73 12.25 -1.49
N ARG A 251 -20.69 12.65 -0.75
CA ARG A 251 -19.32 12.68 -1.26
C ARG A 251 -18.31 12.17 -0.23
N VAL A 252 -17.21 11.59 -0.71
CA VAL A 252 -16.05 11.27 0.15
C VAL A 252 -15.29 12.53 0.57
N THR A 253 -15.34 13.59 -0.25
CA THR A 253 -14.74 14.91 0.05
C THR A 253 -15.41 15.62 1.24
N ASN A 254 -16.64 15.23 1.59
CA ASN A 254 -17.37 15.71 2.76
C ASN A 254 -16.96 15.01 4.07
N TRP A 255 -16.06 14.03 4.05
CA TRP A 255 -15.55 13.44 5.28
C TRP A 255 -14.76 14.49 6.08
N PRO A 256 -15.07 14.72 7.38
CA PRO A 256 -14.31 15.64 8.22
C PRO A 256 -12.92 15.07 8.59
N SER A 257 -12.82 13.75 8.57
CA SER A 257 -11.62 12.92 8.65
C SER A 257 -11.91 11.63 7.90
N CYS A 258 -10.92 10.97 7.29
CA CYS A 258 -11.12 9.62 6.74
C CYS A 258 -11.79 8.71 7.80
N PRO A 259 -12.98 8.13 7.52
CA PRO A 259 -13.64 7.24 8.46
C PRO A 259 -12.72 6.06 8.81
N ASP A 260 -12.15 5.43 7.78
CA ASP A 260 -11.14 4.39 7.87
C ASP A 260 -10.09 4.57 6.76
N TYR A 261 -8.85 4.17 7.04
CA TYR A 261 -7.74 4.30 6.11
C TYR A 261 -6.57 3.37 6.44
N GLU A 262 -5.74 3.12 5.44
CA GLU A 262 -4.43 2.48 5.56
C GLU A 262 -3.38 3.27 4.79
N VAL A 263 -2.18 3.32 5.34
CA VAL A 263 -1.04 3.96 4.72
C VAL A 263 0.11 2.98 4.75
N LEU A 264 0.63 2.65 3.56
CA LEU A 264 1.76 1.75 3.40
C LEU A 264 2.87 2.54 2.75
N ARG A 265 4.01 2.65 3.44
CA ARG A 265 5.15 3.43 2.98
C ARG A 265 6.38 2.55 2.88
N GLY A 266 7.21 2.83 1.90
CA GLY A 266 8.55 2.33 1.81
C GLY A 266 9.31 3.02 0.69
N PRO A 267 10.54 2.56 0.39
CA PRO A 267 11.41 3.25 -0.54
C PRO A 267 10.96 3.14 -2.00
N LEU A 268 10.09 2.20 -2.36
CA LEU A 268 9.67 1.95 -3.74
C LEU A 268 8.26 2.41 -4.03
N SER A 269 7.38 2.37 -3.04
CA SER A 269 5.99 2.75 -3.19
C SER A 269 5.38 3.35 -1.93
N LEU A 270 4.44 4.26 -2.18
CA LEU A 270 3.50 4.82 -1.21
C LEU A 270 2.08 4.43 -1.64
N THR A 271 1.35 3.73 -0.76
CA THR A 271 -0.07 3.42 -0.93
C THR A 271 -0.87 4.12 0.15
N VAL A 272 -1.94 4.82 -0.24
CA VAL A 272 -2.91 5.41 0.69
C VAL A 272 -4.30 4.91 0.32
N ARG A 273 -4.90 4.08 1.17
CA ARG A 273 -6.27 3.57 1.04
C ARG A 273 -7.17 4.28 2.02
N ARG A 274 -8.39 4.59 1.60
CA ARG A 274 -9.44 5.13 2.46
C ARG A 274 -10.78 4.59 2.03
N TRP A 275 -11.65 4.33 2.99
CA TRP A 275 -12.98 3.83 2.69
C TRP A 275 -14.02 4.26 3.71
N GLY A 276 -15.29 4.16 3.31
CA GLY A 276 -16.42 4.50 4.16
C GLY A 276 -17.67 4.85 3.36
N PHE A 277 -18.69 5.32 4.06
CA PHE A 277 -19.92 5.83 3.45
C PHE A 277 -19.77 7.32 3.14
N PRO A 278 -20.02 7.79 1.90
CA PRO A 278 -20.00 9.21 1.55
C PRO A 278 -20.98 10.03 2.39
N TYR A 279 -20.62 11.28 2.71
CA TYR A 279 -21.41 12.14 3.59
C TYR A 279 -22.24 13.17 2.82
N SER A 280 -23.46 13.42 3.33
CA SER A 280 -24.28 14.56 2.95
C SER A 280 -23.64 15.88 3.38
N THR A 281 -24.00 16.99 2.72
CA THR A 281 -23.58 18.34 3.12
C THR A 281 -24.07 18.76 4.51
N VAL A 282 -25.09 18.08 5.04
CA VAL A 282 -25.64 18.30 6.39
C VAL A 282 -25.46 17.09 7.32
N HIS A 283 -24.40 16.31 7.12
CA HIS A 283 -24.06 15.18 8.00
C HIS A 283 -23.95 15.62 9.48
N PRO A 284 -24.44 14.82 10.46
CA PRO A 284 -24.98 13.47 10.34
C PRO A 284 -26.50 13.38 10.12
N LEU A 285 -27.19 14.49 9.82
CA LEU A 285 -28.66 14.46 9.65
C LEU A 285 -29.09 13.45 8.59
N PHE A 286 -28.33 13.36 7.50
CA PHE A 286 -28.47 12.31 6.48
C PHE A 286 -27.17 11.49 6.38
N SER A 287 -27.22 10.25 6.86
CA SER A 287 -26.09 9.32 6.90
C SER A 287 -26.47 7.91 6.42
N PRO A 288 -26.85 7.73 5.14
CA PRO A 288 -27.33 6.45 4.64
C PRO A 288 -26.20 5.41 4.45
N THR A 289 -26.39 4.22 5.00
CA THR A 289 -25.51 3.05 4.83
C THR A 289 -25.88 2.26 3.56
N ARG A 290 -25.80 2.91 2.39
CA ARG A 290 -26.25 2.30 1.13
C ARG A 290 -25.18 2.16 0.05
N LEU A 291 -24.14 2.99 0.10
CA LEU A 291 -23.00 2.93 -0.84
C LEU A 291 -21.70 3.07 -0.07
N ASN A 292 -20.95 1.98 0.04
CA ASN A 292 -19.59 2.02 0.56
C ASN A 292 -18.64 2.36 -0.59
N VAL A 293 -17.73 3.30 -0.35
CA VAL A 293 -16.73 3.74 -1.33
C VAL A 293 -15.35 3.43 -0.76
N SER A 294 -14.48 2.86 -1.59
CA SER A 294 -13.05 2.73 -1.32
C SER A 294 -12.26 3.46 -2.39
N VAL A 295 -11.21 4.17 -1.98
CA VAL A 295 -10.28 4.88 -2.87
C VAL A 295 -8.85 4.61 -2.39
N GLU A 296 -8.01 4.18 -3.32
CA GLU A 296 -6.59 3.94 -3.13
C GLU A 296 -5.80 4.80 -4.11
N TYR A 297 -4.78 5.50 -3.60
CA TYR A 297 -3.71 6.04 -4.44
C TYR A 297 -2.44 5.21 -4.27
N ARG A 298 -1.73 4.97 -5.38
CA ARG A 298 -0.39 4.37 -5.38
C ARG A 298 0.58 5.24 -6.15
N PHE A 299 1.66 5.63 -5.48
CA PHE A 299 2.78 6.38 -6.03
C PHE A 299 4.03 5.51 -5.98
N PHE A 300 4.87 5.57 -7.02
CA PHE A 300 6.08 4.76 -7.11
C PHE A 300 7.32 5.64 -7.30
N ALA A 301 8.46 5.14 -6.82
CA ALA A 301 9.78 5.68 -7.14
C ALA A 301 10.03 5.63 -8.67
N GLY A 302 10.64 6.67 -9.23
CA GLY A 302 11.04 6.72 -10.64
C GLY A 302 9.94 6.65 -11.71
N THR A 303 8.64 6.66 -11.34
CA THR A 303 7.54 6.60 -12.32
C THR A 303 6.91 7.97 -12.58
N PRO A 304 6.67 8.36 -13.84
CA PRO A 304 6.00 9.62 -14.18
C PRO A 304 4.47 9.50 -14.17
N TRP A 305 3.94 8.51 -13.44
CA TRP A 305 2.53 8.25 -13.28
C TRP A 305 2.25 7.69 -11.89
N PHE A 306 1.00 7.82 -11.46
CA PHE A 306 0.46 7.20 -10.24
C PHE A 306 -0.84 6.47 -10.55
N MET A 307 -1.28 5.56 -9.69
CA MET A 307 -2.56 4.87 -9.84
C MET A 307 -3.62 5.40 -8.88
N LYS A 308 -4.87 5.40 -9.34
CA LYS A 308 -6.06 5.46 -8.50
C LYS A 308 -6.85 4.17 -8.70
N VAL A 309 -7.12 3.45 -7.61
CA VAL A 309 -8.00 2.29 -7.61
C VAL A 309 -9.21 2.63 -6.76
N GLY A 310 -10.40 2.41 -7.31
CA GLY A 310 -11.66 2.77 -6.65
C GLY A 310 -12.64 1.61 -6.67
N SER A 311 -13.47 1.51 -5.63
CA SER A 311 -14.66 0.66 -5.65
C SER A 311 -15.87 1.36 -5.03
N MET A 312 -17.04 1.03 -5.57
CA MET A 312 -18.34 1.52 -5.12
C MET A 312 -19.26 0.30 -4.92
N HIS A 313 -19.50 -0.09 -3.67
CA HIS A 313 -20.29 -1.25 -3.29
C HIS A 313 -21.65 -0.82 -2.71
N PHE A 314 -22.72 -1.15 -3.43
CA PHE A 314 -24.09 -0.88 -3.00
C PHE A 314 -24.52 -1.92 -1.97
N ILE A 315 -24.71 -1.47 -0.73
CA ILE A 315 -25.14 -2.33 0.40
C ILE A 315 -26.66 -2.55 0.37
N GLN A 316 -27.40 -1.59 -0.18
CA GLN A 316 -28.85 -1.60 -0.31
C GLN A 316 -29.22 -1.15 -1.72
N GLU A 317 -30.37 -1.63 -2.19
CA GLU A 317 -30.95 -1.12 -3.44
C GLU A 317 -31.13 0.40 -3.33
N THR A 318 -30.63 1.13 -4.32
CA THR A 318 -30.54 2.59 -4.26
C THR A 318 -30.82 3.22 -5.61
N ASP A 319 -31.81 4.09 -5.66
CA ASP A 319 -32.01 5.01 -6.77
C ASP A 319 -30.97 6.15 -6.74
N VAL A 320 -30.17 6.22 -7.80
CA VAL A 320 -29.18 7.27 -8.01
C VAL A 320 -29.59 8.16 -9.18
N HIS A 321 -29.63 9.46 -8.94
CA HIS A 321 -29.83 10.44 -10.01
C HIS A 321 -28.54 10.60 -10.83
N TYR A 322 -27.39 10.58 -10.15
CA TYR A 322 -26.07 10.73 -10.73
C TYR A 322 -25.06 9.93 -9.93
N LEU A 323 -24.14 9.22 -10.59
CA LEU A 323 -23.06 8.46 -9.94
C LEU A 323 -21.74 8.71 -10.67
N ARG A 324 -20.68 8.95 -9.90
CA ARG A 324 -19.37 9.35 -10.44
C ARG A 324 -18.21 8.78 -9.63
N ASP A 325 -17.19 8.33 -10.34
CA ASP A 325 -15.97 7.76 -9.78
C ASP A 325 -14.67 8.40 -10.28
N ASP A 326 -14.73 9.23 -11.32
CA ASP A 326 -13.57 10.00 -11.79
C ASP A 326 -13.92 11.44 -12.13
N GLU A 327 -13.26 12.41 -11.50
CA GLU A 327 -13.34 13.83 -11.85
C GLU A 327 -12.05 14.53 -11.48
N TRP A 328 -11.52 15.29 -12.44
CA TRP A 328 -10.28 16.05 -12.26
C TRP A 328 -10.52 17.50 -12.64
N VAL A 329 -10.15 18.40 -11.74
CA VAL A 329 -10.42 19.83 -11.84
C VAL A 329 -9.11 20.61 -11.67
N PHE A 330 -8.79 21.45 -12.65
CA PHE A 330 -7.64 22.34 -12.61
C PHE A 330 -8.05 23.79 -12.77
N SER A 331 -7.50 24.65 -11.92
CA SER A 331 -7.61 26.10 -12.08
C SER A 331 -6.51 26.63 -12.98
N GLY A 332 -6.83 27.71 -13.69
CA GLY A 332 -5.96 28.27 -14.73
C GLY A 332 -6.14 27.61 -16.09
N MET A 333 -5.28 27.99 -17.03
CA MET A 333 -5.27 27.53 -18.42
C MET A 333 -3.92 26.88 -18.72
N SER A 334 -3.55 25.88 -17.93
CA SER A 334 -2.23 25.21 -18.00
C SER A 334 -2.02 24.39 -19.27
N PHE A 335 -3.10 24.01 -19.95
CA PHE A 335 -3.07 23.14 -21.13
C PHE A 335 -3.74 23.81 -22.34
N THR A 336 -3.27 23.46 -23.53
CA THR A 336 -3.72 24.06 -24.80
C THR A 336 -4.55 23.09 -25.64
N ASP A 337 -4.39 21.78 -25.38
CA ASP A 337 -4.92 20.72 -26.22
C ASP A 337 -5.53 19.59 -25.41
N ILE A 338 -6.53 18.94 -26.02
CA ILE A 338 -7.19 17.76 -25.51
C ILE A 338 -6.56 16.52 -26.13
N VAL A 339 -6.41 15.47 -25.32
CA VAL A 339 -6.21 14.10 -25.80
C VAL A 339 -7.32 13.17 -25.34
N TRP A 340 -7.61 12.17 -26.15
CA TRP A 340 -8.53 11.10 -25.80
C TRP A 340 -8.24 9.81 -26.56
N MET A 341 -8.71 8.68 -26.04
CA MET A 341 -8.61 7.37 -26.66
C MET A 341 -9.97 6.69 -26.62
N GLY A 342 -10.41 6.12 -27.74
CA GLY A 342 -11.64 5.32 -27.81
C GLY A 342 -11.39 3.84 -27.50
N GLY A 343 -12.40 3.00 -27.72
CA GLY A 343 -12.29 1.54 -27.53
C GLY A 343 -11.30 0.83 -28.48
N ASP A 344 -10.84 1.50 -29.53
CA ASP A 344 -9.82 0.99 -30.45
C ASP A 344 -8.38 1.14 -29.92
N GLY A 345 -8.21 1.79 -28.77
CA GLY A 345 -6.91 1.97 -28.14
C GLY A 345 -6.00 2.98 -28.82
N LYS A 346 -6.51 3.81 -29.75
CA LYS A 346 -5.73 4.83 -30.46
C LYS A 346 -5.89 6.21 -29.86
N LEU A 347 -4.77 6.85 -29.50
CA LEU A 347 -4.78 8.19 -28.94
C LEU A 347 -5.00 9.22 -30.04
N ARG A 348 -5.86 10.19 -29.75
CA ARG A 348 -6.26 11.26 -30.65
C ARG A 348 -6.11 12.60 -29.94
N THR A 349 -5.88 13.65 -30.71
CA THR A 349 -5.83 15.03 -30.24
C THR A 349 -7.03 15.81 -30.75
N GLY A 350 -7.54 16.74 -29.96
CA GLY A 350 -8.68 17.59 -30.33
C GLY A 350 -10.00 17.13 -29.68
N PRO A 351 -11.14 17.69 -30.12
CA PRO A 351 -12.43 17.39 -29.49
C PRO A 351 -12.79 15.91 -29.60
N VAL A 352 -13.52 15.40 -28.60
CA VAL A 352 -14.01 14.03 -28.59
C VAL A 352 -15.08 13.84 -29.66
N ASP A 353 -14.94 12.78 -30.45
CA ASP A 353 -15.95 12.40 -31.45
C ASP A 353 -17.27 12.04 -30.76
N LYS A 354 -18.39 12.57 -31.27
CA LYS A 354 -19.72 12.35 -30.67
C LYS A 354 -20.07 10.87 -30.48
N GLY A 355 -19.64 10.00 -31.40
CA GLY A 355 -19.87 8.55 -31.32
C GLY A 355 -18.99 7.82 -30.30
N GLN A 356 -17.94 8.46 -29.79
CA GLN A 356 -17.01 7.89 -28.80
C GLN A 356 -17.23 8.46 -27.39
N ALA A 357 -18.16 9.40 -27.20
CA ALA A 357 -18.36 10.14 -25.96
C ALA A 357 -18.71 9.26 -24.73
N GLU A 358 -19.16 8.02 -24.94
CA GLU A 358 -19.44 7.05 -23.88
C GLU A 358 -18.51 5.82 -23.89
N ASN A 359 -17.44 5.84 -24.70
CA ASN A 359 -16.48 4.74 -24.89
C ASN A 359 -15.02 5.23 -24.82
N LEU A 360 -14.71 6.10 -23.86
CA LEU A 360 -13.38 6.69 -23.66
C LEU A 360 -12.49 5.81 -22.76
N TRP A 361 -11.30 5.45 -23.21
CA TRP A 361 -10.33 4.64 -22.46
C TRP A 361 -9.06 5.40 -22.07
N ALA A 362 -8.95 6.65 -22.52
CA ALA A 362 -8.05 7.64 -21.96
C ALA A 362 -8.63 9.04 -22.23
N VAL A 363 -8.40 9.96 -21.31
CA VAL A 363 -8.77 11.38 -21.45
C VAL A 363 -7.71 12.24 -20.78
N GLY A 364 -7.53 13.46 -21.27
CA GLY A 364 -6.67 14.40 -20.59
C GLY A 364 -6.31 15.59 -21.44
N PHE A 365 -5.22 16.22 -21.05
CA PHE A 365 -4.75 17.45 -21.65
C PHE A 365 -3.24 17.43 -21.85
N PHE A 366 -2.78 18.25 -22.79
CA PHE A 366 -1.37 18.64 -22.88
C PHE A 366 -1.21 20.10 -23.32
N ASN A 367 -0.03 20.64 -23.07
CA ASN A 367 0.40 21.94 -23.52
C ASN A 367 1.38 21.78 -24.69
N ARG A 368 1.10 22.40 -25.84
CA ARG A 368 1.97 22.30 -27.03
C ARG A 368 3.35 22.92 -26.82
N ASP A 369 3.45 23.97 -26.02
CA ASP A 369 4.71 24.71 -25.86
C ASP A 369 5.57 24.09 -24.76
N THR A 370 5.00 23.92 -23.56
CA THR A 370 5.75 23.37 -22.41
C THR A 370 5.84 21.84 -22.41
N ARG A 371 5.04 21.17 -23.27
CA ARG A 371 4.91 19.70 -23.34
C ARG A 371 4.37 19.08 -22.05
N ASP A 372 3.87 19.86 -21.10
CA ASP A 372 3.21 19.33 -19.91
C ASP A 372 1.93 18.60 -20.27
N ALA A 373 1.67 17.48 -19.62
CA ALA A 373 0.46 16.72 -19.84
C ALA A 373 -0.07 16.15 -18.53
N PHE A 374 -1.39 15.94 -18.48
CA PHE A 374 -2.06 15.20 -17.44
C PHE A 374 -3.12 14.32 -18.11
N ILE A 375 -2.87 13.00 -18.16
CA ILE A 375 -3.66 12.05 -18.94
C ILE A 375 -4.09 10.89 -18.05
N GLY A 376 -5.40 10.70 -17.87
CA GLY A 376 -5.98 9.52 -17.26
C GLY A 376 -6.04 8.37 -18.26
N LEU A 377 -5.45 7.23 -17.91
CA LEU A 377 -5.46 5.98 -18.65
C LEU A 377 -6.34 4.97 -17.91
N PHE A 378 -7.44 4.55 -18.54
CA PHE A 378 -8.37 3.61 -17.93
C PHE A 378 -7.88 2.18 -18.23
N VAL A 379 -7.43 1.49 -17.18
CA VAL A 379 -6.75 0.19 -17.27
C VAL A 379 -7.73 -0.95 -17.07
N ASP A 380 -8.52 -0.91 -16.01
CA ASP A 380 -9.50 -1.97 -15.72
C ASP A 380 -10.72 -1.40 -15.01
N HIS A 381 -11.88 -1.54 -15.63
CA HIS A 381 -13.17 -1.11 -15.09
C HIS A 381 -14.16 -2.28 -15.18
N THR A 382 -14.75 -2.65 -14.05
CA THR A 382 -15.70 -3.77 -13.99
C THR A 382 -16.96 -3.38 -13.23
N ALA A 383 -18.05 -4.05 -13.58
CA ALA A 383 -19.34 -3.94 -12.91
C ALA A 383 -19.86 -5.34 -12.63
N GLU A 384 -20.17 -5.61 -11.36
CA GLU A 384 -20.76 -6.85 -10.88
C GLU A 384 -22.21 -6.59 -10.45
N ASN A 385 -23.12 -7.49 -10.80
CA ASN A 385 -24.56 -7.39 -10.53
C ASN A 385 -25.26 -6.14 -11.07
N VAL A 386 -24.64 -5.41 -12.02
CA VAL A 386 -25.24 -4.28 -12.74
C VAL A 386 -24.64 -4.18 -14.14
N GLY A 387 -25.46 -3.81 -15.12
CA GLY A 387 -25.03 -3.60 -16.50
C GLY A 387 -24.97 -2.13 -16.90
N GLY A 388 -24.54 -1.84 -18.13
CA GLY A 388 -24.62 -0.49 -18.69
C GLY A 388 -23.53 0.47 -18.21
N LEU A 389 -22.39 -0.04 -17.74
CA LEU A 389 -21.21 0.76 -17.40
C LEU A 389 -20.73 1.55 -18.63
N LYS A 390 -20.71 2.88 -18.51
CA LYS A 390 -20.26 3.80 -19.56
C LYS A 390 -18.91 4.43 -19.24
N HIS A 391 -18.20 4.80 -20.30
CA HIS A 391 -16.92 5.50 -20.22
C HIS A 391 -17.06 6.91 -20.78
N THR A 392 -17.74 7.76 -19.99
CA THR A 392 -17.95 9.18 -20.30
C THR A 392 -16.81 10.05 -19.79
N GLY A 393 -16.97 11.37 -19.82
CA GLY A 393 -15.99 12.31 -19.29
C GLY A 393 -15.09 12.90 -20.37
N ALA A 394 -15.67 13.32 -21.50
CA ALA A 394 -14.95 14.12 -22.47
C ALA A 394 -14.33 15.36 -21.79
N PRO A 395 -13.02 15.62 -21.96
CA PRO A 395 -12.35 16.74 -21.31
C PRO A 395 -12.81 18.07 -21.90
N LEU A 396 -12.89 19.08 -21.03
CA LEU A 396 -13.35 20.42 -21.34
C LEU A 396 -12.32 21.44 -20.87
N PHE A 397 -12.03 22.44 -21.69
CA PHE A 397 -11.14 23.53 -21.28
C PHE A 397 -11.78 24.52 -20.32
N TYR A 398 -13.09 24.72 -20.46
CA TYR A 398 -13.84 25.71 -19.73
C TYR A 398 -15.11 25.09 -19.18
N TYR A 399 -15.25 25.18 -17.86
CA TYR A 399 -16.50 24.95 -17.16
C TYR A 399 -16.81 26.21 -16.35
N LYS A 400 -18.07 26.63 -16.25
CA LYS A 400 -18.41 27.95 -15.68
C LYS A 400 -17.74 28.26 -14.32
N TRP A 401 -17.45 27.23 -13.53
CA TRP A 401 -16.89 27.34 -12.19
C TRP A 401 -15.41 26.93 -12.09
N HIS A 402 -14.84 26.34 -13.15
CA HIS A 402 -13.51 25.71 -13.13
C HIS A 402 -12.78 25.90 -14.48
N GLY A 403 -11.45 25.74 -14.49
CA GLY A 403 -10.68 25.75 -15.73
C GLY A 403 -10.85 24.41 -16.46
N HIS A 404 -9.73 23.72 -16.66
CA HIS A 404 -9.71 22.41 -17.29
C HIS A 404 -10.38 21.36 -16.39
N VAL A 405 -11.30 20.58 -16.96
CA VAL A 405 -12.03 19.55 -16.23
C VAL A 405 -12.39 18.36 -17.11
N TRP A 406 -12.43 17.18 -16.52
CA TRP A 406 -13.28 16.10 -17.01
C TRP A 406 -13.98 15.43 -15.83
N SER A 407 -15.15 14.84 -16.10
CA SER A 407 -15.97 14.17 -15.09
C SER A 407 -16.66 12.96 -15.72
N ARG A 408 -16.31 11.76 -15.27
CA ARG A 408 -16.90 10.50 -15.73
C ARG A 408 -18.17 10.20 -14.95
N ALA A 409 -19.30 10.40 -15.61
CA ALA A 409 -20.59 9.97 -15.13
C ALA A 409 -20.81 8.50 -15.46
N LEU A 410 -20.81 7.64 -14.43
CA LEU A 410 -21.06 6.22 -14.56
C LEU A 410 -22.52 5.94 -14.96
N PHE A 411 -23.44 6.56 -14.21
CA PHE A 411 -24.88 6.38 -14.38
C PHE A 411 -25.61 7.72 -14.16
N HIS A 412 -26.69 7.89 -14.91
CA HIS A 412 -27.66 8.97 -14.76
C HIS A 412 -29.06 8.37 -14.68
N GLY A 413 -29.75 8.58 -13.56
CA GLY A 413 -31.10 8.05 -13.35
C GLY A 413 -31.18 6.53 -13.42
N ALA A 414 -30.53 5.85 -12.48
CA ALA A 414 -30.50 4.38 -12.41
C ALA A 414 -30.88 3.87 -11.01
N THR A 415 -31.48 2.68 -10.97
CA THR A 415 -31.67 1.91 -9.74
C THR A 415 -30.53 0.90 -9.63
N MET A 416 -29.72 1.05 -8.59
CA MET A 416 -28.58 0.18 -8.34
C MET A 416 -29.00 -0.93 -7.38
N PRO A 417 -28.89 -2.22 -7.76
CA PRO A 417 -29.29 -3.31 -6.88
C PRO A 417 -28.36 -3.46 -5.68
N ALA A 418 -28.88 -4.01 -4.58
CA ALA A 418 -28.06 -4.41 -3.46
C ALA A 418 -27.02 -5.46 -3.90
N GLY A 419 -25.78 -5.33 -3.46
CA GLY A 419 -24.65 -6.16 -3.89
C GLY A 419 -24.06 -5.78 -5.24
N ALA A 420 -24.51 -4.70 -5.89
CA ALA A 420 -23.80 -4.15 -7.06
C ALA A 420 -22.43 -3.62 -6.66
N VAL A 421 -21.40 -3.96 -7.44
CA VAL A 421 -20.04 -3.46 -7.22
C VAL A 421 -19.49 -2.89 -8.52
N LEU A 422 -19.09 -1.63 -8.48
CA LEU A 422 -18.34 -0.99 -9.55
C LEU A 422 -16.89 -0.87 -9.10
N ARG A 423 -15.94 -1.23 -9.97
CA ARG A 423 -14.51 -1.10 -9.70
C ARG A 423 -13.85 -0.32 -10.82
N GLN A 424 -12.87 0.50 -10.46
CA GLN A 424 -12.00 1.17 -11.40
C GLN A 424 -10.53 1.06 -11.00
N ARG A 425 -9.67 0.99 -12.01
CA ARG A 425 -8.21 1.12 -11.90
C ARG A 425 -7.72 2.00 -13.04
N ASN A 426 -7.23 3.17 -12.66
CA ASN A 426 -6.70 4.19 -13.57
C ASN A 426 -5.24 4.50 -13.25
N ALA A 427 -4.47 4.81 -14.28
CA ALA A 427 -3.17 5.45 -14.14
C ALA A 427 -3.24 6.90 -14.65
N TYR A 428 -2.62 7.84 -13.94
CA TYR A 428 -2.58 9.25 -14.33
C TYR A 428 -1.15 9.59 -14.70
N LEU A 429 -0.95 9.81 -16.00
CA LEU A 429 0.34 10.11 -16.60
C LEU A 429 0.63 11.59 -16.52
N THR A 430 1.83 11.92 -16.06
CA THR A 430 2.37 13.28 -15.98
C THR A 430 3.55 13.51 -16.91
N SER A 431 4.00 12.48 -17.64
CA SER A 431 5.12 12.54 -18.59
C SER A 431 4.96 13.66 -19.62
N PRO A 432 6.07 14.20 -20.17
CA PRO A 432 5.98 15.17 -21.25
C PRO A 432 5.29 14.53 -22.46
N PHE A 433 4.43 15.30 -23.13
CA PHE A 433 3.78 14.88 -24.37
C PHE A 433 4.52 15.49 -25.57
N PRO A 434 5.43 14.75 -26.22
CA PRO A 434 6.15 15.24 -27.38
C PRO A 434 5.22 15.35 -28.60
N GLU A 435 5.53 16.29 -29.48
CA GLU A 435 4.76 16.50 -30.72
C GLU A 435 4.81 15.29 -31.65
N GLN A 436 5.98 14.66 -31.74
CA GLN A 436 6.22 13.44 -32.50
C GLN A 436 6.38 12.28 -31.51
N GLY A 437 5.68 11.18 -31.73
CA GLY A 437 5.77 10.00 -30.87
C GLY A 437 4.94 10.07 -29.58
N GLY A 438 4.25 11.18 -29.31
CA GLY A 438 3.47 11.35 -28.07
C GLY A 438 2.30 10.38 -27.95
N ALA A 439 1.59 10.14 -29.06
CA ALA A 439 0.51 9.17 -29.11
C ALA A 439 1.02 7.75 -28.82
N GLU A 440 2.07 7.32 -29.53
CA GLU A 440 2.68 6.00 -29.37
C GLU A 440 3.25 5.78 -27.96
N MET A 441 3.82 6.83 -27.36
CA MET A 441 4.32 6.80 -25.98
C MET A 441 3.18 6.52 -24.98
N VAL A 442 2.08 7.26 -25.08
CA VAL A 442 0.92 7.10 -24.19
C VAL A 442 0.22 5.75 -24.42
N GLU A 443 0.05 5.35 -25.69
CA GLU A 443 -0.47 4.03 -26.06
C GLU A 443 0.40 2.92 -25.46
N GLY A 444 1.73 3.03 -25.59
CA GLY A 444 2.67 2.07 -25.05
C GLY A 444 2.64 1.96 -23.51
N VAL A 445 2.47 3.08 -22.80
CA VAL A 445 2.27 3.07 -21.33
C VAL A 445 1.00 2.31 -20.99
N ARG A 446 -0.14 2.62 -21.64
CA ARG A 446 -1.40 1.93 -21.36
C ARG A 446 -1.31 0.43 -21.65
N GLN A 447 -0.68 0.04 -22.76
CA GLN A 447 -0.53 -1.38 -23.11
C GLN A 447 0.32 -2.16 -22.09
N ARG A 448 1.41 -1.58 -21.57
CA ARG A 448 2.18 -2.21 -20.48
C ARG A 448 1.34 -2.43 -19.22
N LEU A 449 0.50 -1.45 -18.87
CA LEU A 449 -0.39 -1.53 -17.70
C LEU A 449 -1.53 -2.55 -17.86
N LEU A 450 -2.04 -2.73 -19.09
CA LEU A 450 -3.06 -3.74 -19.41
C LEU A 450 -2.49 -5.16 -19.37
N HIS A 451 -1.21 -5.30 -19.68
CA HIS A 451 -0.53 -6.59 -19.76
C HIS A 451 0.66 -6.58 -18.80
N PRO A 452 0.47 -6.72 -17.47
CA PRO A 452 1.59 -6.78 -16.54
C PRO A 452 2.50 -7.99 -16.80
N LEU A 453 3.76 -7.91 -16.38
CA LEU A 453 4.68 -9.05 -16.41
C LEU A 453 4.08 -10.24 -15.64
N ALA A 454 4.09 -11.43 -16.24
CA ALA A 454 3.49 -12.61 -15.65
C ALA A 454 4.54 -13.40 -14.82
N PRO A 455 4.45 -13.42 -13.48
CA PRO A 455 5.36 -14.20 -12.66
C PRO A 455 4.98 -15.68 -12.65
N SER A 456 5.99 -16.55 -12.68
CA SER A 456 5.83 -17.98 -12.47
C SER A 456 7.05 -18.58 -11.76
N VAL A 457 6.84 -19.66 -11.01
CA VAL A 457 7.95 -20.47 -10.49
C VAL A 457 8.64 -21.14 -11.66
N ALA A 458 9.97 -21.12 -11.65
CA ALA A 458 10.78 -21.63 -12.76
C ALA A 458 11.95 -22.47 -12.26
N SER A 459 12.54 -23.22 -13.18
CA SER A 459 13.86 -23.83 -13.04
C SER A 459 14.85 -23.10 -13.94
N LEU A 460 16.14 -23.17 -13.61
CA LEU A 460 17.17 -22.63 -14.51
C LEU A 460 17.16 -23.38 -15.85
N PRO A 461 17.34 -22.67 -16.98
CA PRO A 461 17.48 -23.31 -18.28
C PRO A 461 18.62 -24.33 -18.33
N ALA A 462 18.47 -25.37 -19.15
CA ALA A 462 19.56 -26.29 -19.44
C ALA A 462 20.71 -25.56 -20.14
N GLY A 463 21.97 -25.84 -19.76
CA GLY A 463 23.15 -25.18 -20.32
C GLY A 463 23.38 -23.75 -19.84
N PHE A 464 22.61 -23.28 -18.86
CA PHE A 464 22.82 -21.99 -18.22
C PHE A 464 24.19 -21.95 -17.52
N ALA A 465 25.02 -20.96 -17.85
CA ALA A 465 26.36 -20.80 -17.30
C ALA A 465 26.35 -19.80 -16.12
N PRO A 466 26.34 -20.27 -14.86
CA PRO A 466 26.35 -19.38 -13.71
C PRO A 466 27.69 -18.69 -13.56
N ALA A 467 27.67 -17.38 -13.34
CA ALA A 467 28.86 -16.55 -13.15
C ALA A 467 28.81 -15.80 -11.81
N ALA A 468 29.98 -15.44 -11.31
CA ALA A 468 30.13 -14.74 -10.05
C ALA A 468 29.70 -13.26 -10.19
N PRO A 469 28.76 -12.78 -9.38
CA PRO A 469 28.48 -11.36 -9.27
C PRO A 469 29.59 -10.60 -8.54
N GLN A 470 29.63 -9.29 -8.73
CA GLN A 470 30.51 -8.42 -7.95
C GLN A 470 29.92 -8.20 -6.56
N GLY A 471 30.76 -8.29 -5.52
CA GLY A 471 30.34 -8.08 -4.13
C GLY A 471 29.58 -9.27 -3.55
N ARG A 472 28.69 -8.99 -2.60
CA ARG A 472 27.86 -9.96 -1.88
C ARG A 472 26.46 -9.37 -1.67
N LEU A 473 25.44 -10.22 -1.54
CA LEU A 473 24.09 -9.79 -1.19
C LEU A 473 24.01 -9.24 0.23
N ALA A 474 24.72 -9.90 1.16
CA ALA A 474 24.70 -9.54 2.57
C ALA A 474 25.37 -8.20 2.83
N ARG A 475 24.66 -7.31 3.52
CA ARG A 475 25.23 -6.11 4.13
C ARG A 475 26.14 -6.53 5.30
N PRO A 476 27.05 -5.65 5.78
CA PRO A 476 27.87 -5.94 6.95
C PRO A 476 27.02 -6.37 8.15
N GLY A 477 27.31 -7.56 8.69
CA GLY A 477 26.57 -8.13 9.81
C GLY A 477 25.38 -9.01 9.42
N GLU A 478 25.10 -9.22 8.13
CA GLU A 478 24.03 -10.11 7.64
C GLU A 478 24.56 -11.49 7.19
N ALA A 479 25.87 -11.72 7.17
CA ALA A 479 26.49 -12.97 6.72
C ALA A 479 27.12 -13.78 7.87
N GLY A 480 26.64 -13.60 9.10
CA GLY A 480 27.28 -14.12 10.30
C GLY A 480 28.63 -13.46 10.61
N ASP A 481 28.89 -12.29 10.01
CA ASP A 481 30.12 -11.49 10.15
C ASP A 481 29.94 -10.29 11.08
N SER A 482 28.84 -10.23 11.84
CA SER A 482 28.61 -9.17 12.82
C SER A 482 29.64 -9.24 13.94
N PRO A 483 30.26 -8.12 14.35
CA PRO A 483 31.26 -8.10 15.43
C PRO A 483 30.66 -8.47 16.80
N ILE A 484 29.34 -8.34 16.94
CA ILE A 484 28.57 -8.78 18.10
C ILE A 484 27.52 -9.79 17.61
N SER A 485 27.36 -10.91 18.32
CA SER A 485 26.39 -11.94 17.94
C SER A 485 24.96 -11.41 17.98
N LYS A 486 24.32 -11.27 16.81
CA LYS A 486 22.90 -10.89 16.70
C LYS A 486 21.97 -11.88 17.38
N LYS A 487 22.31 -13.18 17.36
CA LYS A 487 21.62 -14.20 18.14
C LYS A 487 21.57 -13.85 19.64
N LEU A 488 22.72 -13.52 20.26
CA LEU A 488 22.76 -13.12 21.67
C LEU A 488 21.98 -11.82 21.94
N LEU A 489 21.99 -10.87 21.00
CA LEU A 489 21.21 -9.64 21.11
C LEU A 489 19.69 -9.92 21.07
N TRP A 490 19.23 -10.79 20.16
CA TRP A 490 17.83 -11.22 20.12
C TRP A 490 17.41 -11.99 21.38
N GLU A 491 18.26 -12.87 21.90
CA GLU A 491 18.03 -13.56 23.18
C GLU A 491 17.94 -12.57 24.35
N ALA A 492 18.78 -11.53 24.37
CA ALA A 492 18.70 -10.46 25.38
C ALA A 492 17.42 -9.62 25.26
N LEU A 493 16.99 -9.31 24.04
CA LEU A 493 15.71 -8.63 23.77
C LEU A 493 14.52 -9.48 24.22
N ASP A 494 14.57 -10.80 24.06
CA ASP A 494 13.52 -11.71 24.55
C ASP A 494 13.42 -11.74 26.09
N GLY A 495 14.45 -11.27 26.80
CA GLY A 495 14.41 -11.02 28.25
C GLY A 495 13.77 -9.68 28.67
N CYS A 496 13.41 -8.82 27.72
CA CYS A 496 12.84 -7.49 27.99
C CYS A 496 11.31 -7.60 28.03
N LEU A 497 10.72 -7.67 29.23
CA LEU A 497 9.31 -8.05 29.43
C LEU A 497 8.40 -6.82 29.51
N ASP A 498 7.18 -6.94 28.97
CA ASP A 498 6.14 -5.96 29.24
C ASP A 498 5.53 -6.16 30.63
N GLN A 499 5.82 -5.23 31.53
CA GLN A 499 5.41 -5.29 32.94
C GLN A 499 3.94 -4.93 33.17
N GLN A 500 3.25 -4.36 32.19
CA GLN A 500 1.82 -4.09 32.29
C GLN A 500 0.97 -5.34 31.98
N LEU A 501 1.60 -6.41 31.51
CA LEU A 501 1.01 -7.73 31.35
C LEU A 501 1.48 -8.63 32.50
N TYR A 502 0.93 -8.38 33.69
CA TYR A 502 1.46 -8.87 34.98
C TYR A 502 1.64 -10.38 35.10
N VAL A 503 0.79 -11.17 34.43
CA VAL A 503 0.79 -12.64 34.53
C VAL A 503 1.49 -13.28 33.33
N SER A 504 1.11 -12.91 32.11
CA SER A 504 1.64 -13.51 30.87
C SER A 504 3.07 -13.06 30.54
N ARG A 505 3.45 -11.85 30.95
CA ARG A 505 4.79 -11.25 30.84
C ARG A 505 5.49 -11.56 29.49
N PRO A 506 4.86 -11.28 28.34
CA PRO A 506 5.53 -11.43 27.05
C PRO A 506 6.67 -10.43 26.91
N SER A 507 7.68 -10.79 26.12
CA SER A 507 8.80 -9.93 25.80
C SER A 507 8.47 -8.94 24.68
N VAL A 508 9.36 -7.96 24.45
CA VAL A 508 9.28 -7.09 23.26
C VAL A 508 9.44 -7.86 21.96
N VAL A 509 10.10 -9.03 22.00
CA VAL A 509 10.23 -9.96 20.86
C VAL A 509 8.94 -10.73 20.66
N ASP A 510 8.36 -11.30 21.73
CA ASP A 510 7.07 -11.99 21.71
C ASP A 510 5.96 -11.12 21.12
N LEU A 511 5.96 -9.86 21.53
CA LEU A 511 5.00 -8.85 21.07
C LEU A 511 5.29 -8.37 19.65
N GLY A 512 6.42 -8.73 19.03
CA GLY A 512 6.80 -8.27 17.69
C GLY A 512 7.07 -6.77 17.60
N LEU A 513 7.55 -6.15 18.69
CA LEU A 513 7.81 -4.71 18.77
C LEU A 513 9.15 -4.31 18.16
N VAL A 514 10.09 -5.25 18.02
CA VAL A 514 11.41 -4.99 17.44
C VAL A 514 11.34 -5.15 15.93
N TYR A 515 11.46 -4.03 15.21
CA TYR A 515 11.36 -3.99 13.75
C TYR A 515 12.71 -4.22 13.09
N ASP A 516 13.79 -3.71 13.69
CA ASP A 516 15.14 -3.86 13.15
C ASP A 516 16.21 -3.88 14.24
N LEU A 517 17.32 -4.55 13.95
CA LEU A 517 18.47 -4.70 14.85
C LEU A 517 19.76 -4.61 14.04
N ARG A 518 20.44 -3.46 14.13
CA ARG A 518 21.67 -3.18 13.38
C ARG A 518 22.87 -3.10 14.30
N VAL A 519 24.00 -3.64 13.85
CA VAL A 519 25.27 -3.61 14.61
C VAL A 519 26.31 -2.84 13.79
N ARG A 520 26.92 -1.82 14.39
CA ARG A 520 28.00 -1.01 13.79
C ARG A 520 29.16 -0.89 14.78
N GLY A 521 30.17 -1.75 14.63
CA GLY A 521 31.27 -1.87 15.59
C GLY A 521 30.74 -2.34 16.94
N ASP A 522 30.90 -1.51 17.98
CA ASP A 522 30.42 -1.77 19.35
C ASP A 522 29.09 -1.08 19.67
N VAL A 523 28.39 -0.55 18.65
CA VAL A 523 27.10 0.14 18.77
C VAL A 523 25.97 -0.71 18.22
N VAL A 524 24.93 -0.91 19.02
CA VAL A 524 23.69 -1.61 18.66
C VAL A 524 22.57 -0.59 18.47
N TYR A 525 21.91 -0.63 17.31
CA TYR A 525 20.73 0.17 17.00
C TYR A 525 19.50 -0.74 16.97
N VAL A 526 18.46 -0.36 17.70
CA VAL A 526 17.19 -1.08 17.77
C VAL A 526 16.08 -0.16 17.27
N LEU A 527 15.40 -0.54 16.19
CA LEU A 527 14.18 0.13 15.75
C LEU A 527 12.99 -0.59 16.37
N MET A 528 12.14 0.13 17.08
CA MET A 528 10.99 -0.44 17.78
C MET A 528 9.71 0.33 17.51
N ALA A 529 8.58 -0.37 17.50
CA ALA A 529 7.26 0.23 17.46
C ALA A 529 6.53 0.10 18.81
N MET A 530 5.60 1.00 19.06
CA MET A 530 4.61 0.85 20.13
C MET A 530 3.32 0.26 19.55
N PRO A 531 2.56 -0.57 20.29
CA PRO A 531 1.34 -1.19 19.77
C PRO A 531 0.28 -0.19 19.30
N HIS A 532 0.19 0.98 19.95
CA HIS A 532 -0.74 2.06 19.60
C HIS A 532 -0.29 3.41 20.18
N ARG A 533 -0.81 4.51 19.62
CA ARG A 533 -0.46 5.89 20.03
C ARG A 533 -0.94 6.29 21.42
N GLY A 534 -1.88 5.54 22.01
CA GLY A 534 -2.28 5.68 23.41
C GLY A 534 -1.18 5.29 24.42
N ARG A 535 -0.12 4.59 23.98
CA ARG A 535 1.08 4.30 24.76
C ARG A 535 2.31 4.82 24.02
N PRO A 536 2.52 6.15 23.96
CA PRO A 536 3.42 6.75 22.98
C PRO A 536 4.90 6.72 23.40
N LEU A 537 5.20 6.45 24.68
CA LEU A 537 6.54 6.60 25.24
C LEU A 537 7.35 5.31 25.12
N ILE A 538 8.16 5.17 24.06
CA ILE A 538 9.10 4.03 23.92
C ILE A 538 10.07 3.91 25.10
N GLY A 539 10.34 5.03 25.79
CA GLY A 539 11.19 5.10 26.97
C GLY A 539 10.79 4.11 28.07
N TYR A 540 9.52 3.72 28.14
CA TYR A 540 9.06 2.64 29.02
C TYR A 540 9.84 1.34 28.80
N PHE A 541 10.09 0.95 27.54
CA PHE A 541 10.88 -0.23 27.20
C PHE A 541 12.37 0.08 27.12
N SER A 542 12.75 1.27 26.65
CA SER A 542 14.16 1.62 26.43
C SER A 542 14.93 1.84 27.75
N TYR A 543 14.32 2.56 28.70
CA TYR A 543 14.95 3.00 29.95
C TYR A 543 14.27 2.47 31.21
N GLY A 544 13.08 1.87 31.08
CA GLY A 544 12.28 1.40 32.21
C GLY A 544 11.35 2.49 32.77
N SER A 545 10.47 2.10 33.70
CA SER A 545 9.50 3.01 34.35
C SER A 545 9.53 2.94 35.88
N GLY A 546 10.68 2.56 36.46
CA GLY A 546 10.81 2.27 37.90
C GLY A 546 10.40 0.83 38.23
N GLY A 547 10.80 0.32 39.40
CA GLY A 547 10.51 -1.07 39.83
C GLY A 547 11.42 -2.14 39.19
N ASN A 548 10.88 -3.35 38.96
CA ASN A 548 11.60 -4.52 38.44
C ASN A 548 11.76 -4.52 36.91
N SER A 549 11.88 -3.34 36.26
CA SER A 549 11.99 -3.24 34.79
C SER A 549 13.17 -4.02 34.24
N THR A 550 13.02 -4.59 33.04
CA THR A 550 14.12 -5.18 32.27
C THR A 550 14.33 -4.38 30.98
N PRO A 551 14.88 -3.16 31.06
CA PRO A 551 14.94 -2.26 29.91
C PRO A 551 15.84 -2.81 28.81
N VAL A 552 15.46 -2.53 27.57
CA VAL A 552 16.20 -2.94 26.36
C VAL A 552 17.65 -2.48 26.42
N ARG A 553 17.89 -1.22 26.84
CA ARG A 553 19.24 -0.66 26.92
C ARG A 553 20.12 -1.46 27.89
N ASP A 554 19.62 -1.75 29.09
CA ASP A 554 20.39 -2.41 30.14
C ASP A 554 20.69 -3.87 29.78
N ARG A 555 19.71 -4.57 29.19
CA ARG A 555 19.88 -5.96 28.72
C ARG A 555 20.89 -6.06 27.59
N LEU A 556 20.82 -5.16 26.62
CA LEU A 556 21.75 -5.16 25.50
C LEU A 556 23.18 -4.76 25.91
N LEU A 557 23.34 -3.82 26.85
CA LEU A 557 24.68 -3.45 27.38
C LEU A 557 25.39 -4.59 28.12
N GLN A 558 24.66 -5.62 28.56
CA GLN A 558 25.25 -6.82 29.18
C GLN A 558 25.79 -7.82 28.15
N VAL A 559 25.45 -7.67 26.87
CA VAL A 559 25.95 -8.55 25.81
C VAL A 559 27.43 -8.20 25.53
N PRO A 560 28.35 -9.19 25.54
CA PRO A 560 29.77 -8.95 25.32
C PRO A 560 30.04 -8.19 24.01
N GLY A 561 30.85 -7.13 24.10
CA GLY A 561 31.22 -6.28 22.97
C GLY A 561 30.30 -5.07 22.74
N VAL A 562 29.13 -4.99 23.40
CA VAL A 562 28.24 -3.83 23.29
C VAL A 562 28.73 -2.70 24.21
N ARG A 563 29.10 -1.56 23.62
CA ARG A 563 29.44 -0.33 24.37
C ARG A 563 28.31 0.68 24.40
N ARG A 564 27.50 0.73 23.33
CA ARG A 564 26.42 1.70 23.19
C ARG A 564 25.19 1.06 22.57
N VAL A 565 24.02 1.47 23.08
CA VAL A 565 22.72 1.07 22.55
C VAL A 565 21.94 2.33 22.19
N VAL A 566 21.36 2.35 20.99
CA VAL A 566 20.46 3.39 20.50
C VAL A 566 19.11 2.73 20.22
N VAL A 567 18.05 3.25 20.83
CA VAL A 567 16.68 2.77 20.58
C VAL A 567 15.90 3.88 19.91
N GLU A 568 15.35 3.61 18.73
CA GLU A 568 14.56 4.54 17.95
C GLU A 568 13.12 4.03 17.86
N GLN A 569 12.16 4.95 17.96
CA GLN A 569 10.75 4.65 17.83
C GLN A 569 10.29 4.88 16.39
N THR A 570 9.53 3.94 15.84
CA THR A 570 8.76 4.11 14.61
C THR A 570 7.27 3.86 14.84
N TRP A 571 6.43 4.47 14.00
CA TRP A 571 5.02 4.13 13.87
C TRP A 571 4.71 3.37 12.58
N GLU A 572 5.68 3.32 11.66
CA GLU A 572 5.49 2.79 10.32
C GLU A 572 6.45 1.62 10.05
N PRO A 573 5.96 0.50 9.50
CA PRO A 573 4.54 0.15 9.38
C PRO A 573 3.84 0.05 10.75
N HIS A 574 2.53 0.26 10.80
CA HIS A 574 1.76 0.10 12.04
C HIS A 574 1.94 -1.31 12.63
N TRP A 575 1.99 -1.39 13.96
CA TRP A 575 2.01 -2.67 14.66
C TRP A 575 0.66 -3.39 14.48
N ASN A 576 0.69 -4.70 14.28
CA ASN A 576 -0.50 -5.53 14.19
C ASN A 576 -0.25 -6.94 14.74
N ALA A 577 -1.33 -7.69 15.02
CA ALA A 577 -1.25 -9.01 15.65
C ALA A 577 -0.52 -10.10 14.83
N ASN A 578 -0.29 -9.90 13.52
CA ASN A 578 0.49 -10.83 12.69
C ASN A 578 1.98 -10.83 13.04
N ARG A 579 2.46 -9.82 13.79
CA ARG A 579 3.85 -9.73 14.28
C ARG A 579 4.13 -10.56 15.52
N LEU A 580 3.10 -11.03 16.22
CA LEU A 580 3.27 -11.87 17.41
C LEU A 580 3.97 -13.18 17.06
N THR A 581 4.97 -13.54 17.86
CA THR A 581 5.62 -14.86 17.79
C THR A 581 4.67 -15.94 18.32
N ASP A 582 5.01 -17.21 18.10
CA ASP A 582 4.29 -18.33 18.71
C ASP A 582 4.35 -18.29 20.24
N GLY A 583 5.51 -17.93 20.80
CA GLY A 583 5.67 -17.71 22.23
C GLY A 583 4.74 -16.62 22.77
N GLY A 584 4.66 -15.49 22.07
CA GLY A 584 3.78 -14.37 22.43
C GLY A 584 2.30 -14.74 22.37
N ARG A 585 1.88 -15.43 21.30
CA ARG A 585 0.50 -15.92 21.16
C ARG A 585 0.13 -16.90 22.26
N ALA A 586 1.00 -17.85 22.57
CA ALA A 586 0.78 -18.82 23.64
C ALA A 586 0.70 -18.14 25.01
N LYS A 587 1.60 -17.21 25.33
CA LYS A 587 1.58 -16.43 26.58
C LYS A 587 0.31 -15.60 26.74
N LEU A 588 -0.18 -15.02 25.64
CA LEU A 588 -1.43 -14.24 25.59
C LEU A 588 -2.68 -15.11 25.45
N GLN A 589 -2.51 -16.43 25.30
CA GLN A 589 -3.58 -17.42 25.08
C GLN A 589 -4.48 -17.09 23.88
N ILE A 590 -3.93 -16.45 22.84
CA ILE A 590 -4.69 -16.06 21.66
C ILE A 590 -5.08 -17.33 20.88
N PRO A 591 -6.35 -17.47 20.48
CA PRO A 591 -6.79 -18.59 19.63
C PRO A 591 -6.00 -18.67 18.32
N ALA A 592 -5.86 -19.87 17.77
CA ALA A 592 -5.31 -20.03 16.43
C ALA A 592 -6.26 -19.42 15.39
N PHE A 593 -5.70 -18.69 14.43
CA PHE A 593 -6.40 -18.09 13.29
C PHE A 593 -5.55 -18.18 12.02
#